data_AF-A0A7C2ENL9-F1
#
_entry.id   AF-A0A7C2ENL9-F1
#
_cell.length_a   1.000
_cell.length_b   1.000
_cell.length_c   1.000
_cell.angle_alpha   90.00
_cell.angle_beta   90.00
_cell.angle_gamma   90.00
#
_symmetry.space_group_name_H-M   'P 1'
#
loop_
_entity.id
_entity.type
_entity.pdbx_description
1 polymer ?
#
loop_
_entity_poly.entity_id
_entity_poly.type
_entity_poly.pdbx_seq_one_letter_code
_entity_poly.pdbx_strand_id
1 'polypeptide(L)'
;MFIARANLEAGNHDRVWRALQWLLAAPGGRAGSWLEFYGERPTPPLVPVGIVPWTWAELAIFFVHHLLCVRPEPARLRIRPRLLPPLDNVRAQLRIRNRQVELILRRTAGEPRAWVNRVSVPVSEGAVNLPPPEEDLTVEMHLRE
;
A
#
# COMPACT_ATOMS: atom_id res chain seq x y z
N MET A 1 -11.18 -2.90 -6.20
CA MET A 1 -10.05 -3.09 -5.26
C MET A 1 -10.42 -3.72 -3.92
N PHE A 2 -11.68 -3.65 -3.47
CA PHE A 2 -12.13 -4.33 -2.24
C PHE A 2 -11.74 -5.82 -2.13
N ILE A 3 -11.93 -6.58 -3.21
CA ILE A 3 -11.54 -8.00 -3.24
C ILE A 3 -10.02 -8.17 -3.06
N ALA A 4 -9.20 -7.33 -3.67
CA ALA A 4 -7.75 -7.39 -3.51
C ALA A 4 -7.33 -7.07 -2.05
N ARG A 5 -7.98 -6.09 -1.41
CA ARG A 5 -7.76 -5.78 0.01
C ARG A 5 -8.10 -6.96 0.91
N ALA A 6 -9.28 -7.56 0.73
CA ALA A 6 -9.69 -8.74 1.50
C ALA A 6 -8.73 -9.92 1.31
N ASN A 7 -8.27 -10.16 0.08
CA ASN A 7 -7.29 -11.21 -0.18
C ASN A 7 -5.92 -10.93 0.45
N LEU A 8 -5.46 -9.67 0.45
CA LEU A 8 -4.25 -9.29 1.17
C LEU A 8 -4.40 -9.52 2.67
N GLU A 9 -5.58 -9.22 3.23
CA GLU A 9 -5.83 -9.44 4.66
C GLU A 9 -5.90 -10.92 5.05
N ALA A 10 -6.37 -11.77 4.14
CA ALA A 10 -6.43 -13.22 4.29
C ALA A 10 -5.11 -13.94 3.93
N GLY A 11 -4.06 -13.23 3.49
CA GLY A 11 -2.80 -13.83 3.05
C GLY A 11 -2.86 -14.52 1.67
N ASN A 12 -3.93 -14.32 0.89
CA ASN A 12 -4.11 -14.89 -0.45
C ASN A 12 -3.33 -14.08 -1.51
N HIS A 13 -2.01 -14.05 -1.39
CA HIS A 13 -1.12 -13.17 -2.17
C HIS A 13 -1.24 -13.34 -3.69
N ASP A 14 -1.41 -14.57 -4.19
CA ASP A 14 -1.58 -14.81 -5.63
C ASP A 14 -2.81 -14.12 -6.21
N ARG A 15 -3.90 -14.09 -5.45
CA ARG A 15 -5.15 -13.42 -5.86
C ARG A 15 -4.99 -11.90 -5.86
N VAL A 16 -4.18 -11.37 -4.94
CA VAL A 16 -3.81 -9.94 -4.93
C VAL A 16 -3.02 -9.60 -6.17
N TRP A 17 -1.98 -10.38 -6.50
CA TRP A 17 -1.19 -10.16 -7.71
C TRP A 17 -2.03 -10.25 -8.97
N ARG A 18 -2.91 -11.24 -9.08
CA ARG A 18 -3.81 -11.35 -10.24
C ARG A 18 -4.63 -10.08 -10.45
N ALA A 19 -5.14 -9.48 -9.38
CA ALA A 19 -5.91 -8.24 -9.46
C ALA A 19 -5.03 -7.04 -9.88
N LEU A 20 -3.84 -6.90 -9.29
CA LEU A 20 -2.91 -5.81 -9.63
C LEU A 20 -2.40 -5.92 -11.08
N GLN A 21 -2.06 -7.13 -11.52
CA GLN A 21 -1.61 -7.40 -12.88
C GLN A 21 -2.73 -7.15 -13.90
N TRP A 22 -3.97 -7.54 -13.58
CA TRP A 22 -5.11 -7.21 -14.43
C TRP A 22 -5.30 -5.69 -14.58
N LEU A 23 -5.21 -4.92 -13.48
CA LEU A 23 -5.29 -3.46 -13.55
C LEU A 23 -4.18 -2.85 -14.40
N LEU A 24 -2.97 -3.39 -14.34
CA LEU A 24 -1.85 -2.94 -15.15
C LEU A 24 -2.03 -3.28 -16.65
N ALA A 25 -2.59 -4.46 -16.95
CA ALA A 25 -2.78 -4.96 -18.31
C ALA A 25 -4.03 -4.40 -19.01
N ALA A 26 -5.01 -3.89 -18.26
CA ALA A 26 -6.20 -3.27 -18.82
C ALA A 26 -5.83 -2.07 -19.73
N PRO A 27 -6.60 -1.78 -20.79
CA PRO A 27 -6.38 -0.62 -21.64
C PRO A 27 -6.24 0.69 -20.83
N GLY A 28 -5.14 1.41 -21.07
CA GLY A 28 -4.76 2.62 -20.34
C GLY A 28 -4.17 2.39 -18.94
N GLY A 29 -4.20 1.17 -18.39
CA GLY A 29 -3.70 0.85 -17.05
C GLY A 29 -2.23 1.18 -16.83
N ARG A 30 -1.38 0.96 -17.85
CA ARG A 30 0.05 1.37 -17.82
C ARG A 30 0.26 2.88 -17.78
N ALA A 31 -0.70 3.65 -18.27
CA ALA A 31 -0.74 5.11 -18.16
C ALA A 31 -1.50 5.58 -16.91
N GLY A 32 -1.92 4.65 -16.04
CA GLY A 32 -2.76 4.95 -14.88
C GLY A 32 -4.13 5.49 -15.26
N SER A 33 -4.65 5.15 -16.44
CA SER A 33 -5.97 5.61 -16.88
C SER A 33 -6.84 4.40 -17.18
N TRP A 34 -7.90 4.20 -16.41
CA TRP A 34 -8.83 3.09 -16.61
C TRP A 34 -10.10 3.62 -17.25
N LEU A 35 -10.61 2.90 -18.24
CA LEU A 35 -11.84 3.24 -18.92
C LEU A 35 -13.05 2.69 -18.18
N GLU A 36 -14.16 3.39 -18.23
CA GLU A 36 -15.45 2.91 -17.71
C GLU A 36 -15.95 1.66 -18.46
N PHE A 37 -15.51 1.46 -19.70
CA PHE A 37 -15.98 0.37 -20.55
C PHE A 37 -14.86 -0.15 -21.46
N TYR A 38 -14.75 -1.48 -21.57
CA TYR A 38 -13.72 -2.17 -22.36
C TYR A 38 -14.29 -3.12 -23.44
N GLY A 39 -15.62 -3.17 -23.61
CA GLY A 39 -16.26 -4.07 -24.57
C GLY A 39 -16.37 -3.51 -25.99
N GLU A 40 -16.88 -4.33 -26.91
CA GLU A 40 -17.30 -3.87 -28.23
C GLU A 40 -18.52 -2.95 -28.13
N ARG A 41 -18.56 -1.91 -28.97
CA ARG A 41 -19.70 -1.00 -29.06
C ARG A 41 -20.31 -1.08 -30.46
N PRO A 42 -21.63 -1.29 -30.57
CA PRO A 42 -22.27 -1.56 -31.86
C PRO A 42 -22.47 -0.34 -32.76
N THR A 43 -22.31 0.89 -32.25
CA THR A 43 -22.68 2.11 -32.99
C THR A 43 -21.64 3.23 -32.86
N PRO A 44 -21.03 3.69 -33.97
CA PRO A 44 -20.29 4.97 -34.04
C PRO A 44 -21.23 6.19 -33.86
N PRO A 45 -20.74 7.36 -33.39
CA PRO A 45 -19.36 7.63 -32.97
C PRO A 45 -19.09 7.12 -31.54
N LEU A 46 -17.86 6.63 -31.33
CA LEU A 46 -17.40 6.27 -29.99
C LEU A 46 -17.20 7.56 -29.18
N VAL A 47 -18.22 7.98 -28.42
CA VAL A 47 -18.07 9.03 -27.40
C VAL A 47 -16.85 8.72 -26.53
N PRO A 48 -16.08 9.73 -26.08
CA PRO A 48 -14.91 9.49 -25.24
C PRO A 48 -15.31 8.61 -24.06
N VAL A 49 -14.70 7.43 -23.93
CA VAL A 49 -14.94 6.59 -22.76
C VAL A 49 -14.39 7.35 -21.55
N GLY A 50 -15.23 7.51 -20.52
CA GLY A 50 -14.82 8.18 -19.30
C GLY A 50 -13.58 7.51 -18.70
N ILE A 51 -12.63 8.31 -18.24
CA ILE A 51 -11.57 7.83 -17.37
C ILE A 51 -12.17 7.70 -15.98
N VAL A 52 -11.87 6.60 -15.32
CA VAL A 52 -12.31 6.26 -13.97
C VAL A 52 -11.27 6.76 -12.96
N PRO A 53 -11.46 7.93 -12.32
CA PRO A 53 -10.49 8.47 -11.38
C PRO A 53 -10.48 7.69 -10.05
N TRP A 54 -11.58 7.05 -9.66
CA TRP A 54 -11.67 6.36 -8.37
C TRP A 54 -10.74 5.16 -8.25
N THR A 55 -10.27 4.59 -9.38
CA THR A 55 -9.25 3.52 -9.36
C THR A 55 -7.94 4.02 -8.74
N TRP A 56 -7.55 5.28 -8.95
CA TRP A 56 -6.39 5.88 -8.31
C TRP A 56 -6.53 5.93 -6.80
N ALA A 57 -7.65 6.48 -6.32
CA ALA A 57 -7.93 6.54 -4.90
C ALA A 57 -7.91 5.14 -4.28
N GLU A 58 -8.51 4.17 -4.98
CA GLU A 58 -8.58 2.79 -4.53
C GLU A 58 -7.20 2.10 -4.46
N LEU A 59 -6.30 2.39 -5.41
CA LEU A 59 -4.91 1.93 -5.40
C LEU A 59 -4.10 2.61 -4.30
N ALA A 60 -4.24 3.93 -4.14
CA ALA A 60 -3.56 4.68 -3.07
C ALA A 60 -3.95 4.14 -1.70
N ILE A 61 -5.25 3.92 -1.46
CA ILE A 61 -5.75 3.27 -0.24
C ILE A 61 -5.17 1.87 -0.11
N PHE A 62 -5.14 1.05 -1.16
CA PHE A 62 -4.55 -0.28 -1.09
C PHE A 62 -3.08 -0.23 -0.64
N PHE A 63 -2.24 0.59 -1.29
CA PHE A 63 -0.83 0.68 -0.98
C PHE A 63 -0.56 1.30 0.39
N VAL A 64 -1.22 2.41 0.75
CA VAL A 64 -0.93 3.13 2.01
C VAL A 64 -1.57 2.42 3.20
N HIS A 65 -2.83 2.00 3.08
CA HIS A 65 -3.64 1.56 4.21
C HIS A 65 -3.68 0.03 4.39
N HIS A 66 -3.39 -0.76 3.35
CA HIS A 66 -3.37 -2.21 3.47
C HIS A 66 -1.97 -2.81 3.30
N LEU A 67 -1.18 -2.38 2.29
CA LEU A 67 0.18 -2.89 2.08
C LEU A 67 1.18 -2.31 3.09
N LEU A 68 1.37 -0.98 3.11
CA LEU A 68 2.20 -0.32 4.12
C LEU A 68 1.51 -0.29 5.50
N CYS A 69 0.18 -0.34 5.49
CA CYS A 69 -0.70 -0.30 6.66
C CYS A 69 -0.34 0.81 7.65
N VAL A 70 -0.21 2.02 7.12
CA VAL A 70 0.03 3.24 7.88
C VAL A 70 -1.31 3.83 8.27
N ARG A 71 -1.55 3.90 9.58
CA ARG A 71 -2.81 4.33 10.20
C ARG A 71 -2.54 5.46 11.20
N PRO A 72 -2.70 6.72 10.78
CA PRO A 72 -2.77 7.84 11.71
C PRO A 72 -4.05 7.70 12.54
N GLU A 73 -3.90 7.58 13.85
CA GLU A 73 -5.00 7.60 14.83
C GLU A 73 -4.95 8.93 15.62
N PRO A 74 -5.98 9.28 16.41
CA PRO A 74 -5.99 10.57 17.14
C PRO A 74 -4.77 10.79 18.03
N ALA A 75 -4.32 9.75 18.74
CA ALA A 75 -3.24 9.83 19.72
C ALA A 75 -1.97 9.03 19.35
N ARG A 76 -1.94 8.35 18.19
CA ARG A 76 -0.79 7.54 17.78
C ARG A 76 -0.72 7.35 16.27
N LEU A 77 0.45 6.97 15.79
CA LEU A 77 0.69 6.47 14.45
C LEU A 77 0.96 4.97 14.53
N ARG A 78 0.05 4.16 14.00
CA ARG A 78 0.22 2.70 13.90
C ARG A 78 0.74 2.33 12.51
N ILE A 79 1.84 1.57 12.48
CA ILE A 79 2.45 1.07 11.24
C ILE A 79 2.53 -0.46 11.36
N ARG A 80 1.78 -1.19 10.53
CA ARG A 80 1.74 -2.68 10.56
C ARG A 80 1.82 -3.27 9.15
N PRO A 81 2.97 -3.19 8.49
CA PRO A 81 3.06 -3.50 7.07
C PRO A 81 2.74 -4.97 6.79
N ARG A 82 2.13 -5.20 5.63
CA ARG A 82 1.77 -6.52 5.09
C ARG A 82 2.35 -6.60 3.70
N LEU A 83 3.66 -6.84 3.62
CA LEU A 83 4.33 -6.93 2.34
C LEU A 83 3.73 -8.07 1.53
N LEU A 84 3.69 -7.90 0.21
CA LEU A 84 3.18 -8.90 -0.72
C LEU A 84 4.39 -9.65 -1.29
N PRO A 85 4.62 -10.95 -1.02
CA PRO A 85 5.74 -11.68 -1.62
C PRO A 85 5.66 -11.62 -3.16
N PRO A 86 6.77 -11.45 -3.90
CA PRO A 86 8.16 -11.45 -3.45
C PRO A 86 8.72 -10.05 -3.12
N LEU A 87 7.88 -9.10 -2.70
CA LEU A 87 8.38 -7.79 -2.23
C LEU A 87 9.13 -7.98 -0.91
N ASP A 88 10.45 -8.08 -1.01
CA ASP A 88 11.35 -8.23 0.12
C ASP A 88 11.80 -6.89 0.69
N ASN A 89 11.78 -5.83 -0.13
CA ASN A 89 12.23 -4.51 0.24
C ASN A 89 11.25 -3.45 -0.29
N VAL A 90 10.80 -2.56 0.60
CA VAL A 90 9.95 -1.43 0.23
C VAL A 90 10.48 -0.17 0.90
N ARG A 91 10.65 0.88 0.11
CA ARG A 91 10.91 2.23 0.60
C ARG A 91 9.73 3.12 0.22
N ALA A 92 9.20 3.85 1.19
CA ALA A 92 8.10 4.79 0.97
C ALA A 92 8.33 6.07 1.77
N GLN A 93 7.78 7.18 1.27
CA GLN A 93 7.82 8.48 1.93
C GLN A 93 6.38 8.99 1.99
N LEU A 94 5.90 9.25 3.20
CA LEU A 94 4.55 9.73 3.45
C LEU A 94 4.61 11.04 4.24
N ARG A 95 3.61 11.90 4.05
CA ARG A 95 3.45 13.11 4.86
C ARG A 95 2.30 12.92 5.84
N ILE A 96 2.60 13.00 7.13
CA ILE A 96 1.63 12.81 8.22
C ILE A 96 1.74 14.01 9.14
N ARG A 97 0.64 14.75 9.33
CA ARG A 97 0.60 16.00 10.13
C ARG A 97 1.73 16.99 9.78
N ASN A 98 1.96 17.18 8.48
CA ASN A 98 3.02 18.05 7.95
C ASN A 98 4.46 17.60 8.26
N ARG A 99 4.65 16.37 8.74
CA ARG A 99 5.97 15.74 8.92
C ARG A 99 6.20 14.65 7.90
N GLN A 100 7.44 14.51 7.47
CA GLN A 100 7.86 13.43 6.60
C GLN A 100 8.10 12.17 7.43
N VAL A 101 7.49 11.06 7.00
CA VAL A 101 7.73 9.74 7.54
C VAL A 101 8.27 8.87 6.42
N GLU A 102 9.56 8.58 6.50
CA GLU A 102 10.21 7.60 5.65
C GLU A 102 10.03 6.20 6.25
N LEU A 103 9.61 5.26 5.42
CA LEU A 103 9.45 3.85 5.76
C LEU A 103 10.48 3.04 4.98
N ILE A 104 11.26 2.23 5.68
CA ILE A 104 12.20 1.26 5.12
C ILE A 104 11.79 -0.12 5.64
N LEU A 105 11.17 -0.91 4.79
CA LEU A 105 10.61 -2.21 5.14
C LEU A 105 11.44 -3.31 4.49
N ARG A 106 11.82 -4.31 5.28
CA ARG A 106 12.57 -5.47 4.81
C ARG A 106 11.94 -6.75 5.32
N ARG A 107 11.91 -7.80 4.51
CA ARG A 107 11.63 -9.16 5.00
C ARG A 107 12.87 -9.74 5.68
N THR A 108 12.67 -10.51 6.74
CA THR A 108 13.70 -11.25 7.44
C THR A 108 13.17 -12.61 7.86
N ALA A 109 14.06 -13.60 7.90
CA ALA A 109 13.76 -14.93 8.46
C ALA A 109 13.78 -14.93 10.00
N GLY A 110 14.31 -13.88 10.62
CA GLY A 110 14.42 -13.76 12.09
C GLY A 110 13.21 -13.11 12.75
N GLU A 111 13.36 -12.81 14.04
CA GLU A 111 12.34 -12.09 14.81
C GLU A 111 12.14 -10.66 14.28
N PRO A 112 10.88 -10.16 14.25
CA PRO A 112 10.60 -8.79 13.84
C PRO A 112 11.34 -7.76 14.68
N ARG A 113 11.92 -6.75 14.02
CA ARG A 113 12.63 -5.65 14.67
C ARG A 113 12.26 -4.34 14.02
N ALA A 114 12.31 -3.26 14.77
CA ALA A 114 12.07 -1.93 14.23
C ALA A 114 12.95 -0.88 14.90
N TRP A 115 13.24 0.16 14.14
CA TRP A 115 13.98 1.33 14.57
C TRP A 115 13.26 2.58 14.12
N VAL A 116 13.23 3.59 14.98
CA VAL A 116 12.81 4.95 14.62
C VAL A 116 13.99 5.86 14.85
N ASN A 117 14.42 6.57 13.80
CA ASN A 117 15.60 7.42 13.83
C ASN A 117 16.83 6.68 14.41
N ARG A 118 17.00 5.41 14.00
CA ARG A 118 18.04 4.45 14.46
C ARG A 118 17.93 3.98 15.91
N VAL A 119 16.90 4.39 16.66
CA VAL A 119 16.62 3.92 18.02
C VAL A 119 15.68 2.72 17.97
N SER A 120 16.04 1.63 18.64
CA SER A 120 15.22 0.41 18.67
C SER A 120 13.88 0.67 19.35
N VAL A 121 12.79 0.21 18.74
CA VAL A 121 11.44 0.30 19.29
C VAL A 121 10.79 -1.09 19.34
N PRO A 122 9.90 -1.35 20.32
CA PRO A 122 9.22 -2.64 20.40
C PRO A 122 8.29 -2.85 19.21
N VAL A 123 8.29 -4.07 18.67
CA VAL A 123 7.31 -4.54 17.70
C VAL A 123 6.32 -5.45 18.42
N SER A 124 5.03 -5.13 18.34
CA SER A 124 3.95 -5.92 18.93
C SER A 124 2.94 -6.27 17.86
N GLU A 125 2.60 -7.55 17.71
CA GLU A 125 1.69 -8.04 16.65
C GLU A 125 2.10 -7.59 15.23
N GLY A 126 3.42 -7.53 14.96
CA GLY A 126 3.97 -7.05 13.70
C GLY A 126 3.81 -5.55 13.46
N ALA A 127 3.38 -4.79 14.47
CA ALA A 127 3.14 -3.36 14.40
C ALA A 127 4.09 -2.57 15.29
N VAL A 128 4.38 -1.34 14.87
CA VAL A 128 4.96 -0.29 15.70
C VAL A 128 3.88 0.74 15.98
N ASN A 129 3.76 1.15 17.24
CA ASN A 129 2.87 2.22 17.67
C ASN A 129 3.74 3.39 18.13
N LEU A 130 3.70 4.49 17.38
CA LEU A 130 4.45 5.71 17.67
C LEU A 130 3.50 6.80 18.17
N PRO A 131 3.98 7.76 18.96
CA PRO A 131 3.25 9.01 19.11
C PRO A 131 3.07 9.68 17.73
N PRO A 132 2.12 10.60 17.57
CA PRO A 132 2.03 11.41 16.36
C PRO A 132 3.37 12.11 16.10
N PRO A 133 3.84 12.17 14.84
CA PRO A 133 5.16 12.73 14.54
C PRO A 133 5.20 14.22 14.86
N GLU A 134 6.10 14.60 15.76
CA GLU A 134 6.43 16.00 16.06
C GLU A 134 7.57 16.53 15.19
N GLU A 135 8.38 15.62 14.65
CA GLU A 135 9.50 15.84 13.73
C GLU A 135 9.46 14.84 12.57
N ASP A 136 10.37 14.97 11.62
CA ASP A 136 10.50 14.00 10.53
C ASP A 136 11.09 12.68 11.07
N LEU A 137 10.56 11.55 10.60
CA LEU A 137 10.91 10.22 11.10
C LEU A 137 11.41 9.32 9.98
N THR A 138 12.46 8.54 10.27
CA THR A 138 12.80 7.34 9.50
C THR A 138 12.43 6.12 10.34
N VAL A 139 11.47 5.34 9.85
CA VAL A 139 11.02 4.08 10.46
C VAL A 139 11.55 2.92 9.63
N GLU A 140 12.50 2.17 10.20
CA GLU A 140 12.99 0.92 9.62
C GLU A 140 12.30 -0.25 10.31
N MET A 141 11.76 -1.21 9.54
CA MET A 141 11.16 -2.42 10.07
C MET A 141 11.68 -3.63 9.32
N HIS A 142 12.16 -4.63 10.06
CA HIS A 142 12.44 -5.97 9.57
C HIS A 142 11.27 -6.85 9.98
N LEU A 143 10.55 -7.37 9.00
CA LEU A 143 9.28 -8.07 9.14
C LEU A 143 9.52 -9.56 8.93
N ARG A 144 8.87 -10.39 9.75
CA ARG A 144 8.86 -11.84 9.55
C ARG A 144 8.12 -12.20 8.26
N GLU A 145 8.55 -13.29 7.64
CA GLU A 145 7.93 -13.88 6.43
C GLU A 145 6.42 -14.09 6.56
#